data_AF-A0A135RVQ6-F1
#
_entry.id   AF-A0A135RVQ6-F1
#
_cell.length_a   1.000
_cell.length_b   1.000
_cell.length_c   1.000
_cell.angle_alpha   90.00
_cell.angle_beta   90.00
_cell.angle_gamma   90.00
#
_symmetry.space_group_name_H-M   'P 1'
#
loop_
_entity.id
_entity.type
_entity.pdbx_description
1 polymer ?
#
loop_
_entity_poly.entity_id
_entity_poly.type
_entity_poly.pdbx_seq_one_letter_code
_entity_poly.pdbx_strand_id
1 'polypeptide(L)'
;MSDPAPAEAGPLEADNGEENDTNDDSDSAMGVSVLGSSSSMTSSIMRYREENGRTYHAYREGRYVLPNDAITGVDLSPIQPPFVPPNVTFYIDDLEDDWTYSYKFDFVFGRMLTGSIADWPRFIRQSYENLAPGGWIELSDILLDLQSDDGTVTPECATQQWAGHMLEAAAIWKRPLDSCKFYKEQLAEAGFTNIEEKIYKWPSNPWPKDPKYKELGNFAFCVILYS
;
A
#
# COMPACT_ATOMS: atom_id res chain seq x y z
N MET A 1 -50.70 -31.42 16.45
CA MET A 1 -50.64 -30.98 17.86
C MET A 1 -49.33 -31.48 18.41
N SER A 2 -48.36 -30.71 18.88
CA SER A 2 -48.06 -29.27 18.87
C SER A 2 -46.57 -29.20 19.27
N ASP A 3 -45.79 -28.32 18.64
CA ASP A 3 -44.39 -28.09 19.00
C ASP A 3 -44.24 -27.60 20.46
N PRO A 4 -43.15 -27.94 21.18
CA PRO A 4 -42.87 -27.31 22.46
C PRO A 4 -42.27 -25.91 22.26
N ALA A 5 -42.81 -24.96 23.03
CA ALA A 5 -42.48 -23.53 23.03
C ALA A 5 -41.08 -23.23 23.62
N PRO A 6 -40.45 -22.10 23.25
CA PRO A 6 -39.11 -21.72 23.71
C PRO A 6 -39.13 -21.19 25.14
N ALA A 7 -38.06 -21.48 25.89
CA ALA A 7 -37.83 -20.98 27.24
C ALA A 7 -37.38 -19.51 27.21
N GLU A 8 -38.07 -18.66 27.97
CA GLU A 8 -37.64 -17.28 28.27
C GLU A 8 -36.45 -17.30 29.24
N ALA A 9 -35.34 -16.70 28.84
CA ALA A 9 -34.21 -16.41 29.71
C ALA A 9 -34.44 -15.04 30.39
N GLY A 10 -34.60 -15.04 31.71
CA GLY A 10 -34.60 -13.82 32.53
C GLY A 10 -33.22 -13.16 32.59
N PRO A 11 -33.13 -11.90 33.07
CA PRO A 11 -31.89 -11.13 33.09
C PRO A 11 -30.90 -11.73 34.09
N LEU A 12 -29.67 -11.96 33.66
CA LEU A 12 -28.59 -12.44 34.53
C LEU A 12 -28.00 -11.26 35.32
N GLU A 13 -28.08 -11.34 36.65
CA GLU A 13 -27.45 -10.41 37.60
C GLU A 13 -25.94 -10.67 37.69
N ALA A 14 -25.14 -9.60 37.79
CA ALA A 14 -23.69 -9.66 37.92
C ALA A 14 -23.28 -9.88 39.38
N ASP A 15 -22.47 -10.91 39.59
CA ASP A 15 -21.84 -11.30 40.86
C ASP A 15 -20.72 -10.32 41.24
N ASN A 16 -20.70 -9.87 42.50
CA ASN A 16 -19.76 -8.88 43.04
C ASN A 16 -19.10 -9.40 44.33
N GLY A 17 -17.77 -9.53 44.28
CA GLY A 17 -16.85 -9.60 45.43
C GLY A 17 -16.48 -11.02 45.87
N GLU A 18 -15.25 -11.34 46.27
CA GLU A 18 -14.11 -10.54 46.72
C GLU A 18 -12.83 -11.39 46.55
N GLU A 19 -11.74 -10.83 46.00
CA GLU A 19 -10.38 -11.22 46.40
C GLU A 19 -9.57 -9.93 46.57
N ASN A 20 -9.09 -9.75 47.79
CA ASN A 20 -8.28 -8.65 48.25
C ASN A 20 -6.90 -9.25 48.51
N ASP A 21 -5.89 -8.89 47.73
CA ASP A 21 -4.51 -8.93 48.23
C ASP A 21 -3.66 -7.87 47.54
N THR A 22 -2.98 -7.15 48.43
CA THR A 22 -2.29 -5.87 48.31
C THR A 22 -0.89 -5.97 47.70
N ASN A 23 -0.49 -4.92 46.96
CA ASN A 23 0.81 -4.18 47.00
C ASN A 23 1.01 -3.48 45.63
N ASP A 24 0.63 -2.22 45.49
CA ASP A 24 1.43 -0.99 45.68
C ASP A 24 2.54 -0.81 44.64
N ASP A 25 2.20 -0.11 43.54
CA ASP A 25 3.03 0.92 42.93
C ASP A 25 2.11 1.90 42.17
N SER A 26 2.12 3.14 42.64
CA SER A 26 1.39 4.32 42.17
C SER A 26 1.33 4.49 40.63
N ASP A 27 0.19 4.19 40.00
CA ASP A 27 -0.16 4.67 38.65
C ASP A 27 -0.92 6.01 38.74
N SER A 28 -0.35 7.07 38.16
CA SER A 28 -1.02 8.35 38.00
C SER A 28 -1.94 8.32 36.78
N ALA A 29 -3.00 7.52 36.86
CA ALA A 29 -4.15 7.67 35.98
C ALA A 29 -4.97 8.87 36.49
N MET A 30 -4.69 10.06 35.95
CA MET A 30 -5.60 11.19 36.08
C MET A 30 -6.94 10.79 35.46
N GLY A 31 -7.94 10.59 36.32
CA GLY A 31 -9.30 10.22 35.94
C GLY A 31 -9.88 11.18 34.91
N VAL A 32 -10.06 10.69 33.68
CA VAL A 32 -11.05 11.24 32.75
C VAL A 32 -12.35 10.49 33.04
N SER A 33 -13.28 11.20 33.66
CA SER A 33 -14.67 10.80 33.71
C SER A 33 -15.17 10.47 32.31
N VAL A 34 -15.68 9.25 32.11
CA VAL A 34 -16.53 8.94 30.95
C VAL A 34 -17.86 9.65 31.18
N LEU A 35 -17.84 10.97 30.96
CA LEU A 35 -19.03 11.72 30.62
C LEU A 35 -19.28 11.43 29.13
N GLY A 36 -20.30 10.61 28.87
CA GLY A 36 -20.85 10.41 27.54
C GLY A 36 -21.15 11.76 26.91
N SER A 37 -20.20 12.26 26.14
CA SER A 37 -20.33 13.49 25.37
C SER A 37 -20.89 13.09 24.02
N SER A 38 -22.22 13.07 23.92
CA SER A 38 -22.88 13.18 22.61
C SER A 38 -22.70 14.63 22.11
N SER A 39 -21.46 14.99 21.79
CA SER A 39 -21.14 16.25 21.15
C SER A 39 -21.53 16.11 19.69
N SER A 40 -22.60 16.79 19.28
CA SER A 40 -22.96 16.91 17.86
C SER A 40 -21.76 17.47 17.10
N MET A 41 -21.19 16.71 16.17
CA MET A 41 -20.26 17.25 15.19
C MET A 41 -20.97 18.42 14.50
N THR A 42 -20.43 19.64 14.62
CA THR A 42 -20.92 20.76 13.84
C THR A 42 -20.82 20.37 12.37
N SER A 43 -21.86 20.58 11.57
CA SER A 43 -21.87 20.22 10.14
C SER A 43 -20.70 20.84 9.35
N SER A 44 -20.06 21.88 9.90
CA SER A 44 -18.83 22.47 9.38
C SER A 44 -17.61 21.54 9.38
N ILE A 45 -17.53 20.54 10.27
CA ILE A 45 -16.44 19.54 10.27
C ILE A 45 -16.54 18.58 9.07
N MET A 46 -17.76 18.36 8.55
CA MET A 46 -17.99 17.54 7.36
C MET A 46 -17.89 18.34 6.05
N ARG A 47 -17.54 19.64 6.13
CA ARG A 47 -17.38 20.46 4.93
C ARG A 47 -16.07 20.08 4.25
N TYR A 48 -16.15 19.17 3.29
CA TYR A 48 -15.04 18.78 2.43
C TYR A 48 -14.49 19.98 1.65
N ARG A 49 -13.17 20.00 1.44
CA ARG A 49 -12.56 20.90 0.45
C ARG A 49 -12.53 20.15 -0.88
N GLU A 50 -13.06 20.75 -1.94
CA GLU A 50 -13.02 20.19 -3.28
C GLU A 50 -11.93 20.89 -4.10
N GLU A 51 -10.97 20.13 -4.63
CA GLU A 51 -9.95 20.60 -5.56
C GLU A 51 -9.80 19.61 -6.70
N ASN A 52 -9.83 20.10 -7.95
CA ASN A 52 -9.65 19.28 -9.15
C ASN A 52 -10.58 18.03 -9.21
N GLY A 53 -11.79 18.14 -8.66
CA GLY A 53 -12.77 17.05 -8.61
C GLY A 53 -12.56 16.03 -7.49
N ARG A 54 -11.62 16.27 -6.55
CA ARG A 54 -11.35 15.39 -5.41
C ARG A 54 -11.71 16.07 -4.10
N THR A 55 -12.23 15.31 -3.15
CA THR A 55 -12.59 15.81 -1.81
C THR A 55 -11.42 15.62 -0.85
N TYR A 56 -11.20 16.56 0.06
CA TYR A 56 -10.11 16.52 1.05
C TYR A 56 -10.66 16.75 2.46
N HIS A 57 -10.00 16.18 3.47
CA HIS A 57 -10.35 16.36 4.88
C HIS A 57 -10.13 17.83 5.29
N ALA A 58 -11.14 18.45 5.89
CA ALA A 58 -11.04 19.83 6.42
C ALA A 58 -10.40 19.91 7.82
N TYR A 59 -10.15 18.77 8.48
CA TYR A 59 -9.54 18.72 9.80
C TYR A 59 -8.00 18.75 9.70
N ARG A 60 -7.36 19.75 10.32
CA ARG A 60 -5.90 20.01 10.25
C ARG A 60 -5.42 20.18 8.80
N GLU A 61 -6.03 21.14 8.12
CA GLU A 61 -5.72 21.57 6.75
C GLU A 61 -4.20 21.60 6.50
N GLY A 62 -3.75 20.86 5.47
CA GLY A 62 -2.34 20.74 5.09
C GLY A 62 -1.57 19.55 5.69
N ARG A 63 -2.12 18.83 6.68
CA ARG A 63 -1.45 17.66 7.28
C ARG A 63 -1.72 16.34 6.56
N TYR A 64 -2.88 16.25 5.90
CA TYR A 64 -3.25 15.13 5.03
C TYR A 64 -3.47 15.69 3.63
N VAL A 65 -2.50 15.42 2.75
CA VAL A 65 -2.47 15.91 1.37
C VAL A 65 -3.18 14.97 0.39
N LEU A 66 -3.72 13.86 0.89
CA LEU A 66 -4.44 12.87 0.10
C LEU A 66 -5.95 13.14 0.15
N PRO A 67 -6.66 12.89 -0.95
CA PRO A 67 -8.10 13.03 -0.99
C PRO A 67 -8.79 12.02 -0.06
N ASN A 68 -10.05 12.27 0.28
CA ASN A 68 -10.90 11.43 1.12
C ASN A 68 -11.49 10.24 0.37
N ASP A 69 -10.92 9.93 -0.79
CA ASP A 69 -11.31 8.78 -1.58
C ASP A 69 -11.09 7.51 -0.74
N ALA A 70 -11.94 6.51 -0.95
CA ALA A 70 -11.79 5.22 -0.30
C ALA A 70 -10.55 4.52 -0.88
N ILE A 71 -9.62 4.13 -0.01
CA ILE A 71 -8.37 3.47 -0.40
C ILE A 71 -8.41 2.04 0.13
N THR A 72 -8.13 1.10 -0.78
CA THR A 72 -7.91 -0.30 -0.44
C THR A 72 -6.42 -0.61 -0.59
N GLY A 73 -5.75 -0.88 0.52
CA GLY A 73 -4.39 -1.39 0.53
C GLY A 73 -4.40 -2.92 0.63
N VAL A 74 -3.54 -3.58 -0.14
CA VAL A 74 -3.40 -5.04 -0.12
C VAL A 74 -1.92 -5.38 -0.03
N ASP A 75 -1.57 -6.28 0.88
CA ASP A 75 -0.22 -6.81 1.03
C ASP A 75 -0.30 -8.23 1.59
N LEU A 76 0.60 -9.13 1.16
CA LEU A 76 0.69 -10.48 1.73
C LEU A 76 1.14 -10.48 3.19
N SER A 77 1.77 -9.40 3.63
CA SER A 77 2.37 -9.24 4.95
C SER A 77 1.58 -8.27 5.85
N PRO A 78 1.50 -8.53 7.16
CA PRO A 78 0.83 -7.64 8.11
C PRO A 78 1.72 -6.42 8.47
N ILE A 79 2.07 -5.57 7.50
CA ILE A 79 2.98 -4.42 7.67
C ILE A 79 2.26 -3.08 7.90
N GLN A 80 1.03 -3.14 8.42
CA GLN A 80 0.18 -1.97 8.56
C GLN A 80 0.67 -1.05 9.70
N PRO A 81 0.61 0.28 9.53
CA PRO A 81 0.94 1.20 10.61
C PRO A 81 -0.09 1.10 11.75
N PRO A 82 0.29 1.42 13.00
CA PRO A 82 -0.63 1.38 14.15
C PRO A 82 -1.85 2.29 14.02
N PHE A 83 -1.77 3.29 13.14
CA PHE A 83 -2.85 4.22 12.85
C PHE A 83 -3.16 4.18 11.36
N VAL A 84 -4.41 3.90 11.03
CA VAL A 84 -4.94 3.88 9.67
C VAL A 84 -6.07 4.92 9.58
N PRO A 85 -6.03 5.87 8.62
CA PRO A 85 -7.12 6.83 8.42
C PRO A 85 -8.45 6.12 8.12
N PRO A 86 -9.61 6.72 8.46
CA PRO A 86 -10.90 6.07 8.32
C PRO A 86 -11.32 5.77 6.87
N ASN A 87 -10.72 6.44 5.89
CA ASN A 87 -10.94 6.19 4.47
C ASN A 87 -10.00 5.13 3.88
N VAL A 88 -9.17 4.46 4.69
CA VAL A 88 -8.24 3.42 4.24
C VAL A 88 -8.61 2.09 4.89
N THR A 89 -8.75 1.06 4.07
CA THR A 89 -8.91 -0.33 4.53
C THR A 89 -7.77 -1.17 3.99
N PHE A 90 -7.16 -1.98 4.86
CA PHE A 90 -6.09 -2.89 4.47
C PHE A 90 -6.55 -4.34 4.53
N TYR A 91 -6.16 -5.12 3.52
CA TYR A 91 -6.35 -6.56 3.47
C TYR A 91 -4.99 -7.25 3.44
N ILE A 92 -4.90 -8.34 4.20
CA ILE A 92 -3.79 -9.28 4.06
C ILE A 92 -4.24 -10.30 3.04
N ASP A 93 -3.78 -10.16 1.79
CA ASP A 93 -4.29 -10.93 0.66
C ASP A 93 -3.23 -11.06 -0.45
N ASP A 94 -3.39 -12.07 -1.31
CA ASP A 94 -2.54 -12.26 -2.48
C ASP A 94 -3.11 -11.55 -3.70
N LEU A 95 -2.33 -10.66 -4.30
CA LEU A 95 -2.73 -9.96 -5.53
C LEU A 95 -2.84 -10.91 -6.74
N GLU A 96 -2.24 -12.11 -6.68
CA GLU A 96 -2.33 -13.14 -7.72
C GLU A 96 -3.59 -14.01 -7.63
N ASP A 97 -4.34 -13.94 -6.54
CA ASP A 97 -5.63 -14.61 -6.40
C ASP A 97 -6.75 -13.79 -7.06
N ASP A 98 -7.89 -14.44 -7.35
CA ASP A 98 -9.01 -13.78 -8.02
C ASP A 98 -9.62 -12.68 -7.13
N TRP A 99 -9.68 -11.46 -7.66
CA TRP A 99 -10.23 -10.32 -6.92
C TRP A 99 -11.76 -10.42 -6.82
N THR A 100 -12.27 -10.59 -5.61
CA THR A 100 -13.71 -10.77 -5.35
C THR A 100 -14.42 -9.51 -4.84
N TYR A 101 -13.92 -8.32 -5.18
CA TYR A 101 -14.54 -7.06 -4.75
C TYR A 101 -15.94 -6.89 -5.34
N SER A 102 -16.87 -6.37 -4.53
CA SER A 102 -18.24 -6.09 -4.97
C SER A 102 -18.40 -4.81 -5.80
N TYR A 103 -17.31 -4.05 -5.94
CA TYR A 103 -17.24 -2.77 -6.63
C TYR A 103 -16.06 -2.76 -7.63
N LYS A 104 -16.05 -1.77 -8.52
CA LYS A 104 -14.95 -1.51 -9.45
C LYS A 104 -14.11 -0.34 -8.93
N PHE A 105 -12.82 -0.35 -9.24
CA PHE A 105 -11.89 0.70 -8.86
C PHE A 105 -11.84 1.79 -9.93
N ASP A 106 -11.69 3.05 -9.53
CA ASP A 106 -11.39 4.14 -10.47
C ASP A 106 -9.88 4.23 -10.75
N PHE A 107 -9.06 3.69 -9.84
CA PHE A 107 -7.61 3.74 -9.94
C PHE A 107 -6.97 2.52 -9.25
N VAL A 108 -6.03 1.87 -9.95
CA VAL A 108 -5.17 0.81 -9.40
C VAL A 108 -3.73 1.32 -9.41
N PHE A 109 -3.07 1.26 -8.26
CA PHE A 109 -1.68 1.68 -8.11
C PHE A 109 -0.82 0.53 -7.57
N GLY A 110 0.22 0.16 -8.33
CA GLY A 110 1.22 -0.81 -7.93
C GLY A 110 2.60 -0.17 -7.84
N ARG A 111 3.33 -0.45 -6.76
CA ARG A 111 4.70 0.07 -6.58
C ARG A 111 5.58 -0.95 -5.89
N MET A 112 6.79 -1.15 -6.41
CA MET A 112 7.75 -2.13 -5.89
C MET A 112 7.14 -3.54 -5.81
N LEU A 113 6.43 -3.93 -6.87
CA LEU A 113 5.84 -5.26 -7.03
C LEU A 113 6.74 -6.18 -7.87
N THR A 114 7.85 -5.67 -8.42
CA THR A 114 8.86 -6.49 -9.11
C THR A 114 9.34 -7.64 -8.23
N GLY A 115 9.42 -8.85 -8.78
CA GLY A 115 9.71 -10.08 -8.01
C GLY A 115 8.55 -10.59 -7.15
N SER A 116 7.49 -9.82 -6.91
CA SER A 116 6.34 -10.22 -6.09
C SER A 116 5.23 -10.86 -6.91
N ILE A 117 5.12 -10.60 -8.21
CA ILE A 117 4.10 -11.17 -9.13
C ILE A 117 4.75 -12.13 -10.12
N ALA A 118 4.19 -13.33 -10.29
CA ALA A 118 4.70 -14.37 -11.19
C ALA A 118 4.08 -14.25 -12.59
N ASP A 119 2.76 -13.97 -12.68
CA ASP A 119 2.05 -13.80 -13.94
C ASP A 119 1.55 -12.35 -14.11
N TRP A 120 2.44 -11.50 -14.59
CA TRP A 120 2.15 -10.09 -14.87
C TRP A 120 1.02 -9.88 -15.90
N PRO A 121 0.97 -10.60 -17.04
CA PRO A 121 -0.17 -10.53 -17.95
C PRO A 121 -1.51 -10.84 -17.27
N ARG A 122 -1.58 -11.84 -16.38
CA ARG A 122 -2.80 -12.12 -15.61
C ARG A 122 -3.13 -10.95 -14.67
N PHE A 123 -2.17 -10.50 -13.87
CA PHE A 123 -2.38 -9.39 -12.93
C PHE A 123 -2.90 -8.12 -13.64
N ILE A 124 -2.33 -7.79 -14.80
CA ILE A 124 -2.74 -6.63 -15.60
C ILE A 124 -4.16 -6.82 -16.17
N ARG A 125 -4.49 -8.00 -16.72
CA ARG A 125 -5.85 -8.30 -17.20
C ARG A 125 -6.88 -8.21 -16.08
N GLN A 126 -6.57 -8.78 -14.92
CA GLN A 126 -7.43 -8.74 -13.75
C GLN A 126 -7.62 -7.32 -13.20
N SER A 127 -6.57 -6.50 -13.24
CA SER A 127 -6.68 -5.08 -12.94
C SER A 127 -7.62 -4.37 -13.92
N TYR A 128 -7.49 -4.63 -15.23
CA TYR A 128 -8.38 -4.09 -16.25
C TYR A 128 -9.84 -4.46 -16.01
N GLU A 129 -10.11 -5.73 -15.74
CA GLU A 129 -11.46 -6.25 -15.48
C GLU A 129 -12.10 -5.64 -14.23
N ASN A 130 -11.29 -5.25 -13.23
CA ASN A 130 -11.74 -4.66 -11.98
C ASN A 130 -11.74 -3.12 -11.96
N LEU A 131 -11.32 -2.48 -13.04
CA LEU A 131 -11.47 -1.04 -13.21
C LEU A 131 -12.86 -0.67 -13.72
N ALA A 132 -13.37 0.47 -13.26
CA ALA A 132 -14.55 1.11 -13.83
C ALA A 132 -14.22 1.65 -15.23
N PRO A 133 -15.20 1.81 -16.13
CA PRO A 133 -14.97 2.46 -17.42
C PRO A 133 -14.32 3.83 -17.25
N GLY A 134 -13.15 4.04 -17.86
CA GLY A 134 -12.36 5.27 -17.73
C GLY A 134 -11.40 5.30 -16.53
N GLY A 135 -11.33 4.21 -15.75
CA GLY A 135 -10.36 4.04 -14.67
C GLY A 135 -8.92 3.90 -15.18
N TRP A 136 -7.96 4.12 -14.27
CA TRP A 136 -6.53 4.16 -14.58
C TRP A 136 -5.76 3.10 -13.82
N ILE A 137 -4.65 2.64 -14.40
CA ILE A 137 -3.63 1.87 -13.70
C ILE A 137 -2.30 2.61 -13.78
N GLU A 138 -1.58 2.64 -12.67
CA GLU A 138 -0.20 3.13 -12.61
C GLU A 138 0.68 2.08 -11.93
N LEU A 139 1.75 1.69 -12.62
CA LEU A 139 2.76 0.74 -12.13
C LEU A 139 4.11 1.45 -12.06
N SER A 140 4.70 1.48 -10.88
CA SER A 140 6.00 2.11 -10.62
C SER A 140 6.96 1.10 -10.02
N ASP A 141 7.86 0.58 -10.86
CA ASP A 141 8.84 -0.43 -10.44
C ASP A 141 10.27 -0.05 -10.81
N ILE A 142 11.20 -0.72 -10.12
CA ILE A 142 12.62 -0.66 -10.43
C ILE A 142 12.99 -1.75 -11.43
N LEU A 143 14.02 -1.47 -12.22
CA LEU A 143 14.69 -2.46 -13.04
C LEU A 143 15.98 -2.89 -12.33
N LEU A 144 16.16 -4.18 -12.08
CA LEU A 144 17.34 -4.70 -11.38
C LEU A 144 18.62 -4.70 -12.23
N ASP A 145 18.49 -4.58 -13.55
CA ASP A 145 19.65 -4.44 -14.45
C ASP A 145 20.35 -3.09 -14.19
N LEU A 146 21.50 -3.15 -13.53
CA LEU A 146 22.24 -1.97 -13.10
C LEU A 146 23.08 -1.41 -14.25
N GLN A 147 22.90 -0.12 -14.52
CA GLN A 147 23.57 0.55 -15.64
C GLN A 147 24.44 1.71 -15.16
N SER A 148 25.40 2.10 -16.01
CA SER A 148 26.22 3.30 -15.84
C SER A 148 26.16 4.17 -17.07
N ASP A 149 26.16 5.49 -16.86
CA ASP A 149 26.18 6.47 -17.95
C ASP A 149 27.58 6.63 -18.57
N ASP A 150 28.63 6.26 -17.83
CA ASP A 150 30.04 6.45 -18.22
C ASP A 150 30.73 5.16 -18.67
N GLY A 151 29.98 4.05 -18.76
CA GLY A 151 30.49 2.76 -19.22
C GLY A 151 31.40 2.06 -18.20
N THR A 152 31.44 2.51 -16.95
CA THR A 152 32.24 1.88 -15.89
C THR A 152 31.67 0.54 -15.43
N VAL A 153 30.37 0.32 -15.65
CA VAL A 153 29.70 -0.96 -15.39
C VAL A 153 29.83 -1.83 -16.64
N THR A 154 30.83 -2.71 -16.64
CA THR A 154 31.06 -3.70 -17.70
C THR A 154 30.50 -5.07 -17.30
N PRO A 155 30.32 -6.02 -18.24
CA PRO A 155 29.86 -7.37 -17.93
C PRO A 155 30.74 -8.12 -16.91
N GLU A 156 32.02 -7.78 -16.84
CA GLU A 156 32.98 -8.40 -15.92
C GLU A 156 32.89 -7.82 -14.50
N CYS A 157 32.24 -6.68 -14.29
CA CYS A 157 32.08 -6.10 -12.97
C CYS A 157 31.21 -7.00 -12.08
N ALA A 158 31.60 -7.14 -10.80
CA ALA A 158 30.87 -7.95 -9.83
C ALA A 158 29.38 -7.56 -9.73
N THR A 159 29.07 -6.27 -9.87
CA THR A 159 27.70 -5.75 -9.87
C THR A 159 26.85 -6.30 -11.03
N GLN A 160 27.41 -6.41 -12.25
CA GLN A 160 26.65 -6.99 -13.36
C GLN A 160 26.58 -8.50 -13.32
N GLN A 161 27.62 -9.17 -12.83
CA GLN A 161 27.51 -10.61 -12.56
C GLN A 161 26.41 -10.89 -11.52
N TRP A 162 26.36 -10.11 -10.45
CA TRP A 162 25.31 -10.20 -9.44
C TRP A 162 23.91 -9.95 -10.02
N ALA A 163 23.71 -8.86 -10.78
CA ALA A 163 22.43 -8.57 -11.42
C ALA A 163 22.01 -9.69 -12.39
N GLY A 164 22.96 -10.22 -13.19
CA GLY A 164 22.74 -11.35 -14.07
C GLY A 164 22.31 -12.61 -13.33
N HIS A 165 22.99 -12.97 -12.24
CA HIS A 165 22.62 -14.12 -11.41
C HIS A 165 21.25 -13.93 -10.75
N MET A 166 20.92 -12.71 -10.32
CA MET A 166 19.60 -12.39 -9.77
C MET A 166 18.50 -12.58 -10.81
N LEU A 167 18.70 -12.11 -12.04
CA LEU A 167 17.74 -12.29 -13.14
C LEU A 167 17.58 -13.77 -13.54
N GLU A 168 18.68 -14.52 -13.60
CA GLU A 168 18.65 -15.95 -13.86
C GLU A 168 17.88 -16.71 -12.77
N ALA A 169 18.18 -16.42 -11.50
CA ALA A 169 17.46 -17.01 -10.36
C ALA A 169 15.97 -16.65 -10.41
N ALA A 170 15.64 -15.37 -10.61
CA ALA A 170 14.28 -14.89 -10.76
C ALA A 170 13.50 -15.64 -11.85
N ALA A 171 14.12 -15.90 -13.00
CA ALA A 171 13.51 -16.66 -14.08
C ALA A 171 13.23 -18.12 -13.67
N ILE A 172 14.15 -18.77 -12.96
CA ILE A 172 13.97 -20.13 -12.44
C ILE A 172 12.81 -20.19 -11.44
N TRP A 173 12.74 -19.21 -10.53
CA TRP A 173 11.70 -19.10 -9.51
C TRP A 173 10.37 -18.54 -10.05
N LYS A 174 10.32 -18.19 -11.35
CA LYS A 174 9.16 -17.56 -12.01
C LYS A 174 8.70 -16.28 -11.31
N ARG A 175 9.65 -15.51 -10.79
CA ARG A 175 9.44 -14.23 -10.11
C ARG A 175 10.29 -13.16 -10.81
N PRO A 176 9.88 -12.68 -11.99
CA PRO A 176 10.70 -11.79 -12.82
C PRO A 176 11.06 -10.49 -12.09
N LEU A 177 12.32 -10.07 -12.25
CA LEU A 177 12.89 -8.84 -11.66
C LEU A 177 13.09 -7.73 -12.71
N ASP A 178 12.60 -7.95 -13.94
CA ASP A 178 12.68 -7.04 -15.08
C ASP A 178 11.32 -6.83 -15.78
N SER A 179 10.22 -7.18 -15.11
CA SER A 179 8.85 -7.09 -15.63
C SER A 179 8.48 -5.71 -16.15
N CYS A 180 9.01 -4.66 -15.54
CA CYS A 180 8.75 -3.28 -15.90
C CYS A 180 9.14 -2.94 -17.35
N LYS A 181 10.05 -3.72 -17.97
CA LYS A 181 10.39 -3.59 -19.41
C LYS A 181 9.21 -3.88 -20.34
N PHE A 182 8.23 -4.64 -19.86
CA PHE A 182 7.14 -5.18 -20.67
C PHE A 182 5.77 -4.57 -20.33
N TYR A 183 5.68 -3.69 -19.33
CA TYR A 183 4.39 -3.14 -18.88
C TYR A 183 3.63 -2.45 -20.00
N LYS A 184 4.30 -1.62 -20.81
CA LYS A 184 3.65 -0.89 -21.89
C LYS A 184 2.96 -1.82 -22.89
N GLU A 185 3.62 -2.90 -23.27
CA GLU A 185 3.10 -3.90 -24.21
C GLU A 185 1.96 -4.69 -23.57
N GLN A 186 2.16 -5.20 -22.35
CA GLN A 186 1.15 -5.98 -21.63
C GLN A 186 -0.11 -5.18 -21.29
N LEU A 187 0.03 -3.89 -20.97
CA LEU A 187 -1.09 -2.97 -20.78
C LEU A 187 -1.88 -2.79 -22.09
N ALA A 188 -1.20 -2.62 -23.21
CA ALA A 188 -1.86 -2.49 -24.51
C ALA A 188 -2.62 -3.77 -24.89
N GLU A 189 -2.01 -4.94 -24.66
CA GLU A 189 -2.62 -6.26 -24.90
C GLU A 189 -3.86 -6.51 -24.04
N ALA A 190 -3.88 -6.00 -22.79
CA ALA A 190 -5.04 -6.09 -21.92
C ALA A 190 -6.18 -5.14 -22.31
N GLY A 191 -5.95 -4.18 -23.22
CA GLY A 191 -6.96 -3.23 -23.71
C GLY A 191 -6.88 -1.84 -23.09
N PHE A 192 -5.83 -1.53 -22.33
CA PHE A 192 -5.58 -0.15 -21.89
C PHE A 192 -5.24 0.76 -23.08
N THR A 193 -5.63 2.02 -22.97
CA THR A 193 -5.34 3.07 -23.95
C THR A 193 -4.64 4.24 -23.26
N ASN A 194 -4.07 5.17 -24.04
CA ASN A 194 -3.32 6.32 -23.51
C ASN A 194 -2.14 5.94 -22.60
N ILE A 195 -1.39 4.90 -22.98
CA ILE A 195 -0.30 4.36 -22.17
C ILE A 195 0.93 5.27 -22.27
N GLU A 196 1.28 5.91 -21.15
CA GLU A 196 2.52 6.67 -20.99
C GLU A 196 3.54 5.87 -20.18
N GLU A 197 4.79 5.83 -20.66
CA GLU A 197 5.91 5.24 -19.94
C GLU A 197 6.94 6.33 -19.64
N LYS A 198 7.40 6.37 -18.38
CA LYS A 198 8.40 7.34 -17.92
C LYS A 198 9.55 6.59 -17.26
N ILE A 199 10.71 6.63 -17.91
CA ILE A 199 11.93 6.01 -17.39
C ILE A 199 12.73 7.09 -16.65
N TYR A 200 12.98 6.85 -15.36
CA TYR A 200 13.78 7.73 -14.52
C TYR A 200 15.12 7.07 -14.19
N LYS A 201 16.17 7.87 -14.16
CA LYS A 201 17.45 7.44 -13.58
C LYS A 201 17.35 7.47 -12.07
N TRP A 202 17.62 6.32 -11.44
CA TRP A 202 17.68 6.17 -10.00
C TRP A 202 19.14 5.91 -9.57
N PRO A 203 19.89 6.94 -9.13
CA PRO A 203 21.24 6.73 -8.63
C PRO A 203 21.23 5.92 -7.34
N SER A 204 22.09 4.90 -7.24
CA SER A 204 22.21 4.06 -6.05
C SER A 204 23.27 4.53 -5.05
N ASN A 205 24.05 5.55 -5.41
CA ASN A 205 25.17 6.05 -4.63
C ASN A 205 25.36 7.57 -4.88
N PRO A 206 26.16 8.26 -4.03
CA PRO A 206 26.37 9.70 -4.15
C PRO A 206 27.48 10.11 -5.13
N TRP A 207 27.95 9.21 -5.99
CA TRP A 207 29.02 9.50 -6.95
C TRP A 207 28.63 10.39 -8.15
N PRO A 208 27.34 10.53 -8.56
CA PRO A 208 27.00 11.46 -9.64
C PRO A 208 27.58 12.85 -9.41
N LYS A 209 28.12 13.48 -10.46
CA LYS A 209 28.67 14.83 -10.38
C LYS A 209 27.59 15.91 -10.36
N ASP A 210 26.48 15.65 -11.05
CA ASP A 210 25.32 16.52 -11.09
C ASP A 210 24.72 16.65 -9.67
N PRO A 211 24.52 17.88 -9.15
CA PRO A 211 24.01 18.10 -7.79
C PRO A 211 22.66 17.40 -7.51
N LYS A 212 21.76 17.39 -8.50
CA LYS A 212 20.43 16.77 -8.36
C LYS A 212 20.56 15.26 -8.22
N TYR A 213 21.34 14.62 -9.07
CA TYR A 213 21.52 13.16 -9.01
C TYR A 213 22.38 12.72 -7.81
N LYS A 214 23.31 13.55 -7.35
CA LYS A 214 24.02 13.32 -6.09
C LYS A 214 23.09 13.32 -4.90
N GLU A 215 22.18 14.29 -4.82
CA GLU A 215 21.17 14.36 -3.75
C GLU A 215 20.24 13.14 -3.77
N LEU A 216 19.70 12.78 -4.94
CA LEU A 216 18.90 11.56 -5.10
C LEU A 216 19.67 10.30 -4.70
N GLY A 217 20.95 10.22 -5.08
CA GLY A 217 21.83 9.12 -4.71
C GLY A 217 22.10 9.01 -3.21
N ASN A 218 22.17 10.14 -2.49
CA ASN A 218 22.26 10.14 -1.03
C ASN A 218 20.98 9.55 -0.39
N PHE A 219 19.80 9.97 -0.86
CA PHE A 219 18.54 9.43 -0.35
C PHE A 219 18.41 7.93 -0.63
N ALA A 220 18.71 7.50 -1.84
CA ALA A 220 18.68 6.09 -2.22
C ALA A 220 19.66 5.26 -1.38
N PHE A 221 20.89 5.75 -1.21
CA PHE A 221 21.91 5.08 -0.39
C PHE A 221 21.46 4.90 1.06
N CYS A 222 20.82 5.92 1.65
CA CYS A 222 20.26 5.81 2.98
C CYS A 222 19.11 4.78 3.06
N VAL A 223 18.20 4.80 2.08
CA VAL A 223 17.07 3.86 2.05
C VAL A 223 17.55 2.43 1.88
N ILE A 224 18.55 2.18 1.03
CA ILE A 224 19.06 0.83 0.76
C ILE A 224 19.86 0.26 1.94
N LEU A 225 20.57 1.09 2.71
CA LEU A 225 21.46 0.62 3.79
C LEU A 225 20.85 0.63 5.18
N TYR A 226 19.78 1.40 5.41
CA TYR A 226 19.16 1.56 6.74
C TYR A 226 17.71 1.04 6.82
N SER A 227 17.28 0.21 5.86
CA SER A 227 15.99 -0.50 5.87
C SER A 227 16.03 -1.82 6.63
#